data_AF-A0A3S1J509-F1
#
_entry.id   AF-A0A3S1J509-F1
#
_cell.length_a   1.000
_cell.length_b   1.000
_cell.length_c   1.000
_cell.angle_alpha   90.00
_cell.angle_beta   90.00
_cell.angle_gamma   90.00
#
_symmetry.space_group_name_H-M   'P 1'
#
loop_
_entity.id
_entity.type
_entity.pdbx_description
1 polymer ?
#
loop_
_entity_poly.entity_id
_entity_poly.type
_entity_poly.pdbx_seq_one_letter_code
_entity_poly.pdbx_strand_id
1 'polypeptide(L)' 'MTTRQIILEEMTAGHLEGAVELSRQVEWPHRREDWELAQSVSRGIVALEEERVVATIMMTPYGDNAAAINMVIVDAAMR' A
#
# COMPACT_ATOMS: atom_id res chain seq x y z
N MET A 1 5.06 -4.10 -27.78
CA MET A 1 4.67 -4.24 -26.37
C MET A 1 5.35 -3.12 -25.62
N THR A 2 4.60 -2.16 -25.10
CA THR A 2 5.17 -1.11 -24.24
C THR A 2 5.40 -1.74 -22.87
N THR A 3 6.65 -1.85 -22.45
CA THR A 3 6.98 -2.27 -21.08
C THR A 3 6.45 -1.19 -20.14
N ARG A 4 5.44 -1.52 -19.33
CA ARG A 4 5.02 -0.62 -18.26
C ARG A 4 6.01 -0.73 -17.12
N GLN A 5 6.56 0.42 -16.71
CA GLN A 5 7.55 0.50 -15.67
C GLN A 5 6.84 0.61 -14.32
N ILE A 6 7.25 -0.23 -13.38
CA ILE A 6 6.81 -0.14 -11.98
C ILE A 6 7.90 0.56 -11.18
N ILE A 7 7.52 1.60 -10.45
CA ILE A 7 8.40 2.35 -9.55
C ILE A 7 8.03 2.01 -8.11
N LEU A 8 9.02 1.74 -7.27
CA LEU A 8 8.82 1.51 -5.84
C LEU A 8 9.23 2.75 -5.06
N GLU A 9 8.33 3.27 -4.24
CA GLU A 9 8.55 4.47 -3.45
C GLU A 9 8.07 4.28 -2.01
N GLU A 10 8.59 5.11 -1.10
CA GLU A 10 8.11 5.15 0.27
C GLU A 10 6.64 5.60 0.31
N MET A 11 5.84 4.93 1.14
CA MET A 11 4.44 5.30 1.30
C MET A 11 4.31 6.63 2.07
N THR A 12 3.68 7.62 1.44
CA THR A 12 3.36 8.92 2.06
C THR A 12 1.85 9.14 2.13
N ALA A 13 1.40 10.20 2.80
CA ALA A 13 -0.02 10.56 2.88
C ALA A 13 -0.68 10.78 1.50
N GLY A 14 0.12 11.12 0.47
CA GLY A 14 -0.35 11.27 -0.92
C GLY A 14 -0.79 9.96 -1.56
N HIS A 15 -0.30 8.81 -1.06
CA HIS A 15 -0.62 7.49 -1.62
C HIS A 15 -1.88 6.85 -1.03
N LEU A 16 -2.44 7.42 0.06
CA LEU A 16 -3.51 6.76 0.81
C LEU A 16 -4.83 6.64 0.04
N GLU A 17 -5.15 7.58 -0.85
CA GLU A 17 -6.33 7.43 -1.73
C GLU A 17 -6.20 6.19 -2.62
N GLY A 18 -5.03 5.96 -3.21
CA GLY A 18 -4.77 4.78 -4.02
C GLY A 18 -4.83 3.49 -3.19
N ALA A 19 -4.37 3.53 -1.94
CA ALA A 19 -4.43 2.40 -1.03
C ALA A 19 -5.87 2.05 -0.59
N VAL A 20 -6.72 3.05 -0.37
CA VAL A 20 -8.17 2.87 -0.14
C VAL A 20 -8.82 2.23 -1.36
N GLU A 21 -8.48 2.68 -2.57
CA GLU A 21 -9.02 2.10 -3.80
C GLU A 21 -8.62 0.62 -3.96
N LEU A 22 -7.36 0.28 -3.69
CA LEU A 22 -6.91 -1.12 -3.65
C LEU A 22 -7.69 -1.95 -2.61
N SER A 23 -8.00 -1.38 -1.44
CA SER A 23 -8.79 -2.05 -0.41
C SER A 23 -10.20 -2.38 -0.89
N ARG A 24 -10.83 -1.46 -1.63
CA ARG A 24 -12.17 -1.68 -2.22
C ARG A 24 -12.18 -2.84 -3.22
N GLN A 25 -11.11 -2.98 -4.02
CA GLN A 25 -11.01 -4.09 -4.98
C GLN A 25 -11.00 -5.47 -4.32
N VAL A 26 -10.48 -5.57 -3.09
CA VAL A 26 -10.47 -6.80 -2.29
C VAL A 26 -11.59 -6.84 -1.25
N GLU A 27 -12.61 -5.99 -1.42
CA GLU A 27 -13.81 -5.90 -0.57
C GLU A 27 -13.49 -5.60 0.91
N TRP A 28 -12.36 -4.96 1.21
CA TRP A 28 -12.02 -4.54 2.55
C TRP A 28 -12.70 -3.21 2.87
N PRO A 29 -13.40 -3.08 4.02
CA PRO A 29 -14.16 -1.88 4.37
C PRO A 29 -13.28 -0.73 4.90
N HIS A 30 -11.98 -0.74 4.61
CA HIS A 30 -11.04 0.25 5.10
C HIS A 30 -11.35 1.64 4.55
N ARG A 31 -11.38 2.60 5.46
CA ARG A 31 -11.48 4.02 5.15
C ARG A 31 -10.10 4.64 5.08
N ARG A 32 -10.04 5.89 4.66
CA ARG A 32 -8.80 6.65 4.63
C ARG A 32 -8.16 6.74 6.03
N GLU A 33 -8.97 6.94 7.06
CA GLU A 33 -8.51 7.08 8.43
C GLU A 33 -7.87 5.79 8.97
N ASP A 34 -8.36 4.62 8.53
CA ASP A 34 -7.74 3.34 8.89
C ASP A 34 -6.33 3.22 8.29
N TRP A 35 -6.15 3.70 7.06
CA TRP A 35 -4.87 3.77 6.38
C TRP A 35 -3.93 4.81 7.00
N GLU A 36 -4.44 5.97 7.41
CA GLU A 36 -3.67 6.98 8.14
C GLU A 36 -3.15 6.43 9.47
N LEU A 37 -4.00 5.72 10.22
CA LEU A 37 -3.60 5.05 11.45
C LEU A 37 -2.52 3.99 11.17
N ALA A 38 -2.73 3.12 10.20
CA ALA A 38 -1.79 2.07 9.87
C ALA A 38 -0.44 2.64 9.39
N GLN A 39 -0.44 3.70 8.59
CA GLN A 39 0.78 4.42 8.18
C GLN A 39 1.48 5.06 9.38
N SER A 40 0.75 5.63 10.35
CA SER A 40 1.35 6.34 11.50
C SER A 40 2.22 5.45 12.39
N VAL A 41 1.98 4.14 12.37
CA VAL A 41 2.70 3.15 13.19
C VAL A 41 3.58 2.20 12.36
N SER A 42 3.58 2.34 11.03
CA SER A 42 4.22 1.39 10.12
C SER A 42 5.20 2.09 9.17
N ARG A 43 6.05 1.29 8.52
CA ARG A 43 6.86 1.70 7.38
C ARG A 43 6.28 1.03 6.15
N GLY A 44 6.02 1.79 5.09
CA GLY A 44 5.34 1.30 3.91
C GLY A 44 6.08 1.58 2.61
N ILE A 45 5.87 0.71 1.63
CA ILE A 45 6.28 0.92 0.23
C ILE A 45 5.03 0.82 -0.63
N VAL A 46 4.98 1.65 -1.67
CA VAL A 46 3.99 1.55 -2.75
C VAL A 46 4.66 1.17 -4.05
N ALA A 47 3.96 0.41 -4.87
CA ALA A 47 4.28 0.24 -6.27
C ALA A 47 3.40 1.19 -7.09
N LEU A 48 4.04 1.98 -7.94
CA LEU A 48 3.41 2.93 -8.85
C LEU A 48 3.57 2.45 -10.29
N GLU A 49 2.46 2.47 -11.04
CA GLU A 49 2.46 2.48 -12.49
C GLU A 49 2.07 3.89 -12.92
N GLU A 50 3.02 4.61 -13.52
CA GLU A 50 2.94 6.07 -13.69
C GLU A 50 2.75 6.75 -12.32
N GLU A 51 1.59 7.34 -12.05
CA GLU A 51 1.26 7.99 -10.77
C GLU A 51 0.23 7.17 -9.96
N ARG A 52 -0.20 6.02 -10.49
CA ARG A 52 -1.25 5.20 -9.90
C ARG A 52 -0.65 4.18 -8.95
N VAL A 53 -1.14 4.14 -7.71
CA VAL A 53 -0.82 3.08 -6.75
C VAL A 53 -1.43 1.76 -7.24
N VAL A 54 -0.58 0.78 -7.51
CA VAL A 54 -0.97 -0.55 -8.02
C VAL A 54 -0.59 -1.67 -7.06
N ALA A 55 0.26 -1.41 -6.08
CA ALA A 55 0.42 -2.29 -4.94
C ALA A 55 0.85 -1.53 -3.69
N THR A 56 0.60 -2.13 -2.54
CA THR A 56 1.01 -1.65 -1.22
C THR A 56 1.64 -2.80 -0.42
N ILE A 57 2.57 -2.46 0.46
CA ILE A 57 3.05 -3.31 1.54
C ILE A 57 3.42 -2.44 2.73
N MET A 58 3.04 -2.86 3.94
CA MET A 58 3.45 -2.21 5.17
C MET A 58 4.08 -3.19 6.15
N MET A 59 4.96 -2.65 6.99
CA MET A 59 5.62 -3.34 8.09
C MET A 59 5.45 -2.53 9.37
N THR A 60 4.83 -3.14 10.39
CA THR A 60 4.68 -2.56 11.73
C THR A 60 5.71 -3.20 12.66
N PRO A 61 6.67 -2.46 13.23
CA PRO A 61 7.63 -3.01 14.19
C PRO A 61 6.96 -3.32 15.53
N TYR A 62 7.34 -4.44 16.14
CA TYR A 62 6.93 -4.88 17.48
C TYR A 62 8.18 -5.06 18.36
N GLY A 63 8.67 -3.94 18.89
CA GLY A 63 9.98 -3.89 19.54
C GLY A 63 11.11 -4.16 18.56
N ASP A 64 12.24 -4.67 19.06
CA ASP A 64 13.47 -4.78 18.26
C ASP A 64 13.57 -6.08 17.45
N ASN A 65 12.77 -7.10 17.81
CA ASN A 65 12.97 -8.48 17.35
C ASN A 65 11.81 -9.05 16.53
N ALA A 66 10.72 -8.29 16.38
CA ALA A 66 9.54 -8.75 15.65
C ALA A 66 8.91 -7.63 14.84
N ALA A 67 8.22 -7.99 13.77
CA ALA A 67 7.41 -7.09 12.97
C ALA A 67 6.22 -7.85 12.37
N ALA A 68 5.11 -7.16 12.15
CA ALA A 68 4.03 -7.67 11.33
C ALA A 68 4.14 -7.08 9.92
N ILE A 69 3.96 -7.93 8.91
CA ILE A 69 3.71 -7.49 7.55
C ILE A 69 2.20 -7.41 7.37
N ASN A 70 1.70 -6.24 6.96
CA ASN A 70 0.28 -5.94 6.86
C ASN A 70 -0.03 -5.11 5.63
N MET A 71 -1.33 -4.97 5.35
CA MET A 71 -1.86 -4.11 4.29
C MET A 71 -1.16 -4.35 2.93
N VAL A 72 -0.98 -5.64 2.61
CA VAL A 72 -0.35 -6.10 1.37
C VAL A 72 -1.43 -6.36 0.34
N ILE A 73 -1.55 -5.48 -0.64
CA ILE A 73 -2.58 -5.55 -1.66
C ILE A 73 -1.92 -5.28 -3.01
N VAL A 74 -2.22 -6.12 -4.00
CA VAL A 74 -1.85 -5.90 -5.41
C VAL A 74 -3.14 -5.72 -6.19
N ASP A 75 -3.16 -4.73 -7.07
CA ASP A 75 -4.28 -4.47 -7.98
C ASP A 75 -4.67 -5.74 -8.73
N ALA A 76 -5.97 -6.00 -8.83
CA ALA A 76 -6.47 -7.24 -9.42
C ALA A 76 -6.07 -7.40 -10.90
N ALA A 77 -5.87 -6.30 -11.64
CA ALA A 77 -5.48 -6.34 -13.05
C ALA A 77 -3.99 -6.69 -13.26
N MET A 78 -3.19 -6.76 -12.19
CA MET A 78 -1.75 -7.06 -12.23
C MET A 78 -1.39 -8.47 -11.70
N ARG A 79 -2.41 -9.31 -11.44
CA ARG A 79 -2.25 -10.70 -10.99
C ARG A 79 -2.32 -11.65 -12.18
#